data_AF-A0A1T4UW78-F1
#
_entry.id   AF-A0A1T4UW78-F1
#
_cell.length_a   1.000
_cell.length_b   1.000
_cell.length_c   1.000
_cell.angle_alpha   90.00
_cell.angle_beta   90.00
_cell.angle_gamma   90.00
#
_symmetry.space_group_name_H-M   'P 1'
#
loop_
_entity.id
_entity.type
_entity.pdbx_description
1 polymer ?
#
loop_
_entity_poly.entity_id
_entity_poly.type
_entity_poly.pdbx_seq_one_letter_code
_entity_poly.pdbx_strand_id
1 'polypeptide(L)'
;MINIEALTEDEFNEYVDYALDLFHILASDALPLNDEDAYDRLYKLDNDSDYSMEISLRNASEDDEYDPEIGDTDKVLCATVQFVAEDGSLKNDIKAVEIFFNETRDDEATLSANWFPED
;
A
#
# COMPACT_ATOMS: atom_id res chain seq x y z
N MET A 1 7.56 0.83 17.83
CA MET A 1 6.72 1.75 17.02
C MET A 1 7.62 2.69 16.27
N ILE A 2 7.49 2.74 14.94
CA ILE A 2 8.33 3.53 14.05
C ILE A 2 7.86 4.98 14.13
N ASN A 3 8.78 5.91 14.41
CA ASN A 3 8.42 7.32 14.51
C ASN A 3 8.46 7.97 13.12
N ILE A 4 7.40 7.74 12.34
CA ILE A 4 7.27 8.24 10.96
C ILE A 4 7.42 9.77 10.90
N GLU A 5 6.89 10.50 11.89
CA GLU A 5 6.99 11.96 11.97
C GLU A 5 8.42 12.48 12.24
N ALA A 6 9.32 11.62 12.73
CA ALA A 6 10.72 11.94 12.98
C ALA A 6 11.67 11.47 11.87
N LEU A 7 11.16 10.77 10.86
CA LEU A 7 11.96 10.42 9.68
C LEU A 7 12.35 11.68 8.93
N THR A 8 13.54 11.65 8.35
CA THR A 8 13.92 12.65 7.35
C THR A 8 13.11 12.46 6.07
N GLU A 9 13.04 13.50 5.25
CA GLU A 9 12.37 13.43 3.94
C GLU A 9 12.97 12.32 3.07
N ASP A 10 14.29 12.13 3.10
CA ASP A 10 14.98 11.06 2.38
C ASP A 10 14.56 9.67 2.88
N GLU A 11 14.56 9.45 4.20
CA GLU A 11 14.15 8.16 4.79
C GLU A 11 12.68 7.86 4.51
N PHE A 12 11.81 8.87 4.58
CA PHE A 12 10.40 8.72 4.25
C PHE A 12 10.22 8.33 2.77
N ASN A 13 10.91 9.02 1.86
CA ASN A 13 10.85 8.73 0.43
C ASN A 13 11.37 7.32 0.13
N GLU A 14 12.39 6.81 0.83
CA GLU A 14 12.83 5.43 0.66
C GLU A 14 11.74 4.40 1.01
N TYR A 15 10.92 4.66 2.04
CA TYR A 15 9.80 3.77 2.37
C TYR A 15 8.68 3.86 1.33
N VAL A 16 8.43 5.06 0.77
CA VAL A 16 7.45 5.25 -0.30
C VAL A 16 7.90 4.54 -1.58
N ASP A 17 9.17 4.71 -1.98
CA ASP A 17 9.73 4.04 -3.15
C ASP A 17 9.67 2.52 -3.00
N TYR A 18 10.01 2.00 -1.82
CA TYR A 18 9.89 0.58 -1.51
C TYR A 18 8.44 0.09 -1.59
N ALA A 19 7.47 0.83 -1.03
CA ALA A 19 6.06 0.49 -1.12
C ALA A 19 5.53 0.52 -2.56
N LEU A 20 6.04 1.44 -3.39
CA LEU A 20 5.70 1.51 -4.82
C LEU A 20 6.24 0.29 -5.59
N ASP A 21 7.48 -0.12 -5.31
CA ASP A 21 8.05 -1.34 -5.88
C ASP A 21 7.23 -2.57 -5.50
N LEU A 22 6.88 -2.70 -4.21
CA LEU A 22 6.01 -3.78 -3.73
C LEU A 22 4.63 -3.75 -4.40
N PHE A 23 4.01 -2.58 -4.53
CA PHE A 23 2.74 -2.42 -5.22
C PHE A 23 2.80 -2.96 -6.64
N HIS A 24 3.83 -2.59 -7.41
CA HIS A 24 3.96 -3.05 -8.79
C HIS A 24 4.17 -4.57 -8.88
N ILE A 25 5.03 -5.13 -8.04
CA ILE A 25 5.25 -6.59 -7.97
C ILE A 25 3.94 -7.32 -7.63
N LEU A 26 3.23 -6.86 -6.61
CA LEU A 26 1.99 -7.50 -6.17
C LEU A 26 0.89 -7.37 -7.23
N ALA A 27 0.76 -6.20 -7.86
CA ALA A 27 -0.20 -5.95 -8.91
C ALA A 27 0.07 -6.79 -10.17
N SER A 28 1.32 -6.99 -10.57
CA SER A 28 1.66 -7.72 -11.79
C SER A 28 1.71 -9.23 -11.61
N ASP A 29 2.24 -9.70 -10.47
CA ASP A 29 2.64 -11.10 -10.31
C ASP A 29 1.62 -11.90 -9.48
N ALA A 30 1.04 -11.27 -8.45
CA ALA A 30 0.17 -11.96 -7.50
C ALA A 30 -1.32 -11.69 -7.77
N LEU A 31 -1.70 -10.45 -7.99
CA LEU A 31 -3.10 -10.04 -8.13
C LEU A 31 -3.84 -10.76 -9.27
N PRO A 32 -3.35 -10.82 -10.53
CA PRO A 32 -4.10 -11.47 -11.61
C PRO A 32 -4.25 -13.00 -11.42
N LEU A 33 -3.43 -13.62 -10.58
CA LEU A 33 -3.55 -15.05 -10.25
C LEU A 33 -4.54 -15.31 -9.12
N ASN A 34 -4.66 -14.37 -8.17
CA ASN A 34 -5.47 -14.52 -6.96
C ASN A 34 -6.87 -13.90 -7.09
N ASP A 35 -6.98 -12.76 -7.79
CA ASP A 35 -8.21 -11.99 -7.98
C ASP A 35 -8.14 -11.18 -9.29
N GLU A 36 -8.59 -11.80 -10.39
CA GLU A 36 -8.63 -11.20 -11.73
C GLU A 36 -9.54 -9.96 -11.79
N ASP A 37 -10.66 -9.95 -11.05
CA ASP A 37 -11.59 -8.82 -11.03
C ASP A 37 -10.95 -7.59 -10.37
N ALA A 38 -10.22 -7.79 -9.27
CA ALA A 38 -9.44 -6.74 -8.62
C ALA A 38 -8.32 -6.22 -9.54
N TYR A 39 -7.63 -7.08 -10.27
CA TYR A 39 -6.63 -6.67 -11.26
C TYR A 39 -7.24 -5.79 -12.36
N ASP A 40 -8.36 -6.21 -12.94
CA ASP A 40 -9.08 -5.46 -13.97
C ASP A 40 -9.54 -4.09 -13.47
N ARG A 41 -9.99 -4.02 -12.21
CA ARG A 41 -10.38 -2.77 -11.56
C ARG A 41 -9.18 -1.85 -11.38
N LEU A 42 -8.06 -2.38 -10.88
CA LEU A 42 -6.82 -1.63 -10.69
C LEU A 42 -6.28 -1.09 -12.02
N TYR A 43 -6.24 -1.93 -13.05
CA TYR A 43 -5.79 -1.54 -14.39
C TYR A 43 -6.61 -0.38 -14.96
N LYS A 44 -7.94 -0.39 -14.75
CA LYS A 44 -8.81 0.72 -15.18
C LYS A 44 -8.48 2.01 -14.44
N LEU A 45 -8.26 1.95 -13.12
CA LEU A 45 -7.91 3.12 -12.32
C LEU A 45 -6.54 3.70 -12.71
N ASP A 46 -5.54 2.84 -12.91
CA ASP A 46 -4.18 3.25 -13.29
C ASP A 46 -4.11 3.88 -14.70
N ASN A 47 -5.05 3.53 -15.58
CA ASN A 47 -5.15 4.10 -16.93
C ASN A 47 -6.18 5.24 -17.04
N ASP A 48 -6.87 5.59 -15.95
CA ASP A 48 -7.85 6.67 -15.92
C ASP A 48 -7.15 8.00 -15.63
N SER A 49 -7.16 8.90 -16.61
CA SER A 49 -6.53 10.22 -16.47
C SER A 49 -7.21 11.10 -15.43
N ASP A 50 -8.41 10.76 -14.96
CA ASP A 50 -9.10 11.55 -13.94
C ASP A 50 -8.57 11.26 -12.53
N TYR A 51 -7.70 10.25 -12.37
CA TYR A 51 -7.10 9.87 -11.09
C TYR A 51 -5.58 10.01 -11.11
N SER A 52 -5.04 10.41 -9.96
CA SER A 52 -3.62 10.37 -9.61
C SER A 52 -3.40 9.37 -8.50
N MET A 53 -2.30 8.62 -8.58
CA MET A 53 -1.88 7.70 -7.51
C MET A 53 -1.18 8.48 -6.40
N GLU A 54 -1.56 8.20 -5.16
CA GLU A 54 -0.91 8.68 -3.95
C GLU A 54 -0.57 7.51 -3.03
N ILE A 55 0.54 7.64 -2.29
CA ILE A 55 0.97 6.68 -1.29
C ILE A 55 1.05 7.39 0.06
N SER A 56 0.47 6.78 1.08
CA SER A 56 0.60 7.24 2.47
C SER A 56 1.14 6.12 3.35
N LEU A 57 1.88 6.50 4.39
CA LEU A 57 2.49 5.58 5.34
C LEU A 57 1.92 5.80 6.74
N ARG A 58 1.62 4.70 7.43
CA ARG A 58 1.26 4.69 8.85
C ARG A 58 1.86 3.48 9.55
N ASN A 59 1.91 3.52 10.88
CA ASN A 59 2.18 2.32 11.65
C ASN A 59 0.97 1.37 11.54
N ALA A 60 1.24 0.07 11.51
CA ALA A 60 0.18 -0.91 11.72
C ALA A 60 -0.43 -0.76 13.13
N SER A 61 -1.69 -1.10 13.23
CA SER A 61 -2.50 -1.11 14.44
C SER A 61 -2.91 -2.55 14.77
N GLU A 62 -3.33 -2.78 16.01
CA GLU A 62 -3.83 -4.10 16.43
C GLU A 62 -5.17 -4.48 15.76
N ASP A 63 -5.87 -3.49 15.18
CA ASP A 63 -7.13 -3.69 14.46
C ASP A 63 -6.91 -4.02 12.97
N ASP A 64 -5.68 -3.93 12.46
CA ASP A 64 -5.37 -4.24 11.07
C ASP A 64 -5.32 -5.75 10.83
N GLU A 65 -5.92 -6.19 9.72
CA GLU A 65 -5.86 -7.58 9.28
C GLU A 65 -4.63 -7.79 8.39
N TYR A 66 -3.53 -8.29 8.96
CA TYR A 66 -2.33 -8.68 8.20
C TYR A 66 -1.72 -9.96 8.76
N ASP A 67 -0.80 -10.56 8.00
CA ASP A 67 -0.14 -11.79 8.40
C ASP A 67 0.74 -11.57 9.67
N PRO A 68 0.48 -12.24 10.79
CA PRO A 68 1.27 -12.06 12.01
C PRO A 68 2.74 -12.51 11.85
N GLU A 69 3.07 -13.30 10.81
CA GLU A 69 4.45 -13.69 10.50
C GLU A 69 5.32 -12.54 10.00
N ILE A 70 4.75 -11.39 9.60
CA ILE A 70 5.50 -10.20 9.19
C ILE A 70 6.35 -9.64 10.35
N GLY A 71 5.86 -9.76 11.59
CA GLY A 71 6.56 -9.34 12.80
C GLY A 71 5.66 -8.66 13.83
N ASP A 72 6.30 -8.14 14.89
CA ASP A 72 5.63 -7.39 15.94
C ASP A 72 4.94 -6.14 15.34
N THR A 73 3.67 -5.89 15.68
CA THR A 73 2.86 -4.76 15.16
C THR A 73 3.56 -3.41 15.25
N ASP A 74 4.36 -3.21 16.30
CA ASP A 74 5.08 -1.96 16.52
C ASP A 74 6.30 -1.78 15.59
N LYS A 75 6.61 -2.76 14.75
CA LYS A 75 7.66 -2.73 13.71
C LYS A 75 7.10 -2.92 12.30
N VAL A 76 5.77 -2.98 12.16
CA VAL A 76 5.10 -3.12 10.87
C VAL A 76 4.59 -1.75 10.41
N LEU A 77 4.91 -1.43 9.16
CA LEU A 77 4.34 -0.29 8.44
C LEU A 77 3.20 -0.76 7.56
N CYS A 78 2.20 0.09 7.43
CA CYS A 78 1.16 -0.01 6.42
C CYS A 78 1.36 1.12 5.41
N ALA A 79 1.57 0.74 4.14
CA ALA A 79 1.50 1.65 3.01
C ALA A 79 0.14 1.54 2.34
N THR A 80 -0.60 2.64 2.32
CA THR A 80 -1.87 2.72 1.61
C THR A 80 -1.63 3.37 0.25
N VAL A 81 -1.85 2.61 -0.83
CA VAL A 81 -1.89 3.13 -2.19
C VAL A 81 -3.33 3.48 -2.52
N GLN A 82 -3.57 4.73 -2.88
CA GLN A 82 -4.90 5.26 -3.19
C GLN A 82 -4.90 6.03 -4.50
N PHE A 83 -6.03 6.02 -5.18
CA PHE A 83 -6.28 6.82 -6.37
C PHE A 83 -7.19 7.98 -6.01
N VAL A 84 -6.66 9.20 -6.15
CA VAL A 84 -7.31 10.46 -5.79
C VAL A 84 -7.66 11.21 -7.07
N ALA A 85 -8.81 11.86 -7.08
CA ALA A 85 -9.29 12.60 -8.24
C ALA A 85 -8.42 13.84 -8.53
N GLU A 86 -7.89 13.98 -9.75
CA GLU A 86 -7.01 15.10 -10.11
C GLU A 86 -7.70 16.47 -9.97
N ASP A 87 -8.98 16.55 -10.33
CA ASP A 87 -9.76 17.79 -10.25
C ASP A 87 -10.35 18.06 -8.85
N GLY A 88 -10.06 17.20 -7.86
CA GLY A 88 -10.64 17.26 -6.51
C GLY A 88 -12.17 17.18 -6.47
N SER A 89 -12.78 16.71 -7.57
CA SER A 89 -14.22 16.81 -7.84
C SER A 89 -14.96 15.49 -7.71
N LEU A 90 -14.28 14.35 -7.88
CA LEU A 90 -14.85 13.04 -7.59
C LEU A 90 -14.83 12.84 -6.07
N LYS A 91 -16.00 12.49 -5.53
CA LYS A 91 -16.23 12.35 -4.08
C LYS A 91 -15.54 11.14 -3.43
N ASN A 92 -14.86 10.31 -4.22
CA ASN A 92 -14.48 8.97 -3.79
C ASN A 92 -13.00 8.78 -4.11
N ASP A 93 -12.14 9.13 -3.17
CA ASP A 93 -10.79 8.60 -3.14
C ASP A 93 -10.90 7.08 -3.02
N ILE A 94 -10.16 6.34 -3.84
CA ILE A 94 -10.25 4.88 -3.89
C ILE A 94 -8.98 4.32 -3.27
N LYS A 95 -9.10 3.73 -2.08
CA LYS A 95 -8.04 2.89 -1.51
C LYS A 95 -7.92 1.63 -2.37
N ALA A 96 -6.80 1.51 -3.08
CA ALA A 96 -6.56 0.39 -3.97
C ALA A 96 -5.94 -0.78 -3.22
N VAL A 97 -4.95 -0.51 -2.36
CA VAL A 97 -4.31 -1.55 -1.56
C VAL A 97 -3.69 -0.99 -0.28
N GLU A 98 -3.76 -1.78 0.78
CA GLU A 98 -2.92 -1.62 1.97
C GLU A 98 -1.86 -2.70 2.00
N ILE A 99 -0.58 -2.31 2.00
CA ILE A 99 0.57 -3.21 1.99
C ILE A 99 1.25 -3.13 3.36
N PHE A 100 1.32 -4.27 4.04
CA PHE A 100 1.96 -4.42 5.34
C PHE A 100 3.33 -5.06 5.17
N PHE A 101 4.35 -4.41 5.72
CA PHE A 101 5.73 -4.87 5.67
C PHE A 101 6.52 -4.43 6.91
N ASN A 102 7.60 -5.14 7.21
CA ASN A 102 8.47 -4.85 8.35
C ASN A 102 9.42 -3.67 8.08
N GLU A 103 9.75 -2.87 9.09
CA GLU A 103 10.69 -1.74 8.98
C GLU A 103 12.06 -2.11 8.40
N THR A 104 12.49 -3.37 8.59
CA THR A 104 13.79 -3.86 8.13
C THR A 104 13.82 -4.11 6.62
N ARG A 105 12.66 -4.14 5.94
CA ARG A 105 12.52 -4.35 4.48
C ARG A 105 13.30 -5.59 4.01
N ASP A 106 13.28 -6.66 4.80
CA ASP A 106 14.06 -7.87 4.52
C ASP A 106 13.50 -8.56 3.27
N ASP A 107 14.37 -8.95 2.32
CA ASP A 107 13.95 -9.58 1.06
C ASP A 107 13.30 -10.96 1.29
N GLU A 108 13.55 -11.59 2.44
CA GLU A 108 12.89 -12.84 2.88
C GLU A 108 11.65 -12.60 3.75
N ALA A 109 11.29 -11.35 4.05
CA ALA A 109 10.15 -11.05 4.91
C ALA A 109 8.83 -11.40 4.23
N THR A 110 7.95 -12.04 5.01
CA THR A 110 6.53 -12.13 4.68
C THR A 110 5.97 -10.71 4.56
N LEU A 111 5.13 -10.50 3.55
CA LEU A 111 4.34 -9.28 3.37
C LEU A 111 2.86 -9.65 3.29
N SER A 112 1.98 -8.68 3.52
CA SER A 112 0.54 -8.87 3.36
C SER A 112 -0.04 -7.69 2.60
N ALA A 113 -1.00 -7.97 1.71
CA ALA A 113 -1.61 -6.97 0.86
C ALA A 113 -3.13 -7.14 0.85
N ASN A 114 -3.84 -6.11 1.28
CA ASN A 114 -5.30 -6.07 1.30
C ASN A 114 -5.78 -5.20 0.15
N TRP A 115 -6.31 -5.85 -0.88
CA TRP A 115 -6.82 -5.19 -2.08
C TRP A 115 -8.23 -4.66 -1.87
N PHE A 116 -8.48 -3.41 -2.25
CA PHE A 116 -9.75 -2.71 -2.10
C PHE A 116 -10.40 -2.88 -0.71
N PRO A 117 -9.69 -2.50 0.37
CA PRO A 117 -10.22 -2.64 1.73
C PRO A 117 -11.54 -1.86 1.89
N GLU A 118 -12.46 -2.39 2.68
CA GLU A 118 -13.69 -1.69 3.05
C GLU A 118 -13.36 -0.53 4.01
N ASP A 119 -13.95 0.65 3.77
CA ASP A 119 -13.83 1.84 4.64
C ASP A 119 -14.63 1.72 5.95
#